data_AF-A0A0M3HKZ4-F1
#
_entry.id   AF-A0A0M3HKZ4-F1
#
_cell.length_a   1.000
_cell.length_b   1.000
_cell.length_c   1.000
_cell.angle_alpha   90.00
_cell.angle_beta   90.00
_cell.angle_gamma   90.00
#
_symmetry.space_group_name_H-M   'P 1'
#
loop_
_entity.id
_entity.type
_entity.pdbx_description
1 polymer ?
#
loop_
_entity_poly.entity_id
_entity_poly.type
_entity_poly.pdbx_seq_one_letter_code
_entity_poly.pdbx_strand_id
1 'polypeptide(L)' 'MYGLLQSKNIAIEKLAIDYAVNFPGVCSCVVGMDSVQQVLTNIETTCTGLREVEQRLRDRIMRR' A
#
# COMPACT_ATOMS: atom_id res chain seq x y z
N MET A 1 7.14 -3.57 -13.48
CA MET A 1 6.63 -3.15 -12.14
C MET A 1 5.88 -4.30 -11.46
N TYR A 2 4.88 -4.90 -12.11
CA TYR A 2 4.14 -6.07 -11.61
C TYR A 2 5.00 -7.30 -11.23
N GLY A 3 6.04 -7.64 -12.01
CA GLY A 3 6.88 -8.82 -11.73
C GLY A 3 7.74 -8.74 -10.44
N LEU A 4 8.02 -7.54 -9.93
CA LEU A 4 8.76 -7.35 -8.67
C LEU A 4 7.86 -7.50 -7.43
N LEU A 5 6.56 -7.23 -7.59
CA LEU A 5 5.56 -7.36 -6.54
C LEU A 5 5.12 -8.81 -6.37
N GLN A 6 4.90 -9.51 -7.50
CA GLN A 6 4.59 -10.95 -7.51
C GLN A 6 5.72 -11.81 -6.93
N SER A 7 6.98 -11.48 -7.24
CA SER A 7 8.13 -12.24 -6.73
C SER A 7 8.38 -12.06 -5.23
N LYS A 8 7.85 -10.99 -4.63
CA LYS A 8 7.98 -10.71 -3.19
C LYS A 8 6.70 -10.90 -2.39
N ASN A 9 5.62 -11.35 -3.03
CA ASN A 9 4.30 -11.51 -2.43
C ASN A 9 3.82 -10.23 -1.72
N ILE A 10 4.04 -9.07 -2.34
CA ILE A 10 3.62 -7.77 -1.81
C ILE A 10 2.38 -7.34 -2.58
N ALA A 11 1.27 -7.16 -1.87
CA ALA A 11 0.04 -6.62 -2.42
C ALA A 11 0.24 -5.17 -2.86
N ILE A 12 -0.17 -4.83 -4.09
CA ILE A 12 0.04 -3.49 -4.64
C ILE A 12 -0.86 -2.47 -3.96
N GLU A 13 -2.08 -2.87 -3.61
CA GLU A 13 -3.04 -2.08 -2.85
C GLU A 13 -2.44 -1.57 -1.53
N LYS A 14 -1.66 -2.40 -0.83
CA LYS A 14 -0.98 -2.01 0.41
C LYS A 14 -0.03 -0.83 0.20
N LEU A 15 0.81 -0.89 -0.84
CA LEU A 15 1.75 0.17 -1.17
C LEU A 15 1.03 1.45 -1.61
N ALA A 16 -0.05 1.32 -2.36
CA ALA A 16 -0.85 2.44 -2.82
C ALA A 16 -1.53 3.18 -1.66
N ILE A 17 -2.12 2.43 -0.73
CA ILE A 17 -2.78 3.01 0.45
C ILE A 17 -1.75 3.67 1.37
N ASP A 18 -0.63 3.00 1.66
CA ASP A 18 0.43 3.57 2.49
C ASP A 18 1.00 4.85 1.87
N TYR A 19 1.16 4.88 0.55
CA TYR A 19 1.57 6.11 -0.15
C TYR A 19 0.54 7.23 0.02
N ALA A 20 -0.74 6.95 -0.20
CA ALA A 20 -1.81 7.95 -0.14
C ALA A 20 -1.97 8.52 1.28
N VAL A 21 -1.93 7.68 2.31
CA VAL A 21 -2.09 8.10 3.72
C VAL A 21 -0.89 8.89 4.22
N ASN A 22 0.33 8.55 3.77
CA ASN A 22 1.55 9.24 4.19
C ASN A 22 1.94 10.39 3.26
N PHE A 23 1.10 10.77 2.29
CA PHE A 23 1.40 11.88 1.40
C PHE A 23 1.24 13.22 2.16
N PRO A 24 2.21 14.14 2.06
CA PRO A 24 2.15 15.41 2.77
C PRO A 24 0.87 16.19 2.45
N GLY A 25 0.12 16.58 3.48
CA GLY A 25 -1.13 17.35 3.32
C GLY A 25 -2.39 16.51 3.09
N VAL A 26 -2.31 15.18 3.11
CA VAL A 26 -3.48 14.29 3.07
C VAL A 26 -3.97 14.00 4.49
N CYS A 27 -5.22 14.34 4.77
CA CYS A 27 -5.88 14.06 6.05
C CYS A 27 -6.76 12.81 5.99
N SER A 28 -7.18 12.40 4.80
CA SER A 28 -8.08 11.26 4.56
C SER A 28 -7.87 10.68 3.17
N CYS A 29 -7.90 9.36 3.04
CA CYS A 29 -7.94 8.66 1.76
C CYS A 29 -9.30 7.99 1.56
N VAL A 30 -9.89 8.15 0.38
CA VAL A 30 -11.11 7.43 -0.01
C VAL A 30 -10.69 6.19 -0.79
N VAL A 31 -11.13 5.02 -0.32
CA VAL A 31 -10.87 3.73 -0.97
C VAL A 31 -12.19 3.10 -1.43
N GLY A 32 -12.29 2.81 -2.72
CA GLY A 32 -13.39 2.05 -3.30
C GLY A 32 -13.02 0.57 -3.41
N MET A 33 -13.90 -0.32 -2.94
CA MET A 33 -13.72 -1.76 -2.95
C MET A 33 -15.04 -2.44 -3.32
N ASP A 34 -14.97 -3.60 -3.98
CA ASP A 34 -16.17 -4.33 -4.42
C ASP A 34 -16.77 -5.19 -3.31
N SER A 35 -16.05 -5.41 -2.20
CA SER A 35 -16.51 -6.23 -1.08
C SER A 35 -16.07 -5.69 0.28
N VAL A 36 -16.89 -5.95 1.31
CA VAL A 36 -16.58 -5.59 2.70
C VAL A 36 -15.31 -6.29 3.19
N GLN A 37 -15.08 -7.55 2.78
CA GLN A 37 -13.85 -8.27 3.12
C GLN A 37 -12.60 -7.50 2.66
N GLN A 38 -12.59 -7.01 1.42
CA GLN A 38 -11.46 -6.23 0.90
C GLN A 38 -11.27 -4.92 1.65
N VAL A 39 -12.35 -4.25 2.07
CA VAL A 39 -12.26 -3.05 2.92
C VAL A 39 -11.57 -3.39 4.23
N LEU A 40 -12.01 -4.44 4.94
CA LEU A 40 -11.46 -4.82 6.23
C LEU A 40 -9.98 -5.21 6.13
N THR A 41 -9.61 -6.02 5.12
CA THR A 41 -8.22 -6.40 4.89
C THR A 41 -7.34 -5.18 4.64
N ASN A 42 -7.81 -4.21 3.85
CA ASN A 42 -7.04 -3.00 3.55
C ASN A 42 -6.91 -2.06 4.76
N ILE A 43 -7.94 -1.97 5.61
CA ILE A 43 -7.85 -1.24 6.88
C ILE A 43 -6.80 -1.85 7.80
N GLU A 44 -6.85 -3.17 8.01
CA GLU A 44 -5.87 -3.89 8.85
C GLU A 44 -4.44 -3.72 8.31
N THR A 45 -4.31 -3.76 6.99
CA THR A 45 -3.04 -3.55 6.29
C THR A 45 -2.50 -2.13 6.49
N THR A 46 -3.37 -1.13 6.57
CA THR A 46 -2.99 0.27 6.84
C THR A 46 -2.53 0.45 8.28
N CYS A 47 -3.22 -0.19 9.24
CA CYS A 47 -2.87 -0.11 10.65
C CYS A 47 -1.55 -0.80 11.00
N THR A 48 -1.17 -1.83 10.23
CA THR A 48 0.08 -2.59 10.46
C THR A 48 1.31 -1.97 9.79
N GLY A 49 1.12 -1.05 8.84
CA GLY A 49 2.19 -0.36 8.13
C GLY A 49 3.01 -1.25 7.17
N LEU A 50 3.99 -0.64 6.50
CA LEU A 50 4.91 -1.34 5.62
C LEU A 50 6.08 -1.97 6.40
N ARG A 51 6.38 -3.24 6.10
CA ARG A 51 7.60 -3.92 6.55
C ARG A 51 8.82 -3.34 5.83
N GLU A 52 10.02 -3.52 6.37
CA GLU A 52 11.27 -2.98 5.79
C GLU A 52 11.45 -3.32 4.30
N VAL A 53 11.08 -4.54 3.90
CA VAL A 53 11.20 -4.99 2.50
C VAL A 53 10.25 -4.22 1.59
N GLU A 54 9.06 -3.88 2.08
CA GLU A 54 8.03 -3.13 1.37
C GLU A 54 8.39 -1.64 1.31
N GLN A 55 8.93 -1.07 2.39
CA GLN A 55 9.44 0.30 2.43
C GLN A 55 10.58 0.50 1.42
N ARG A 56 11.57 -0.41 1.39
CA ARG A 56 12.65 -0.37 0.39
C ARG A 56 12.12 -0.45 -1.04
N LEU A 57 11.02 -1.17 -1.26
CA LEU A 57 10.38 -1.24 -2.56
C LEU A 57 9.68 0.09 -2.90
N ARG A 58 8.91 0.65 -1.96
CA ARG A 58 8.28 1.98 -2.07
C ARG A 58 9.30 3.06 -2.44
N ASP A 59 10.40 3.13 -1.71
CA ASP A 59 11.47 4.11 -1.95
C ASP A 59 12.15 3.95 -3.31
N ARG A 60 12.22 2.72 -3.81
CA ARG A 60 12.83 2.42 -5.12
C ARG A 60 11.88 2.72 -6.26
N ILE A 61 10.57 2.61 -6.03
CA ILE A 61 9.51 3.00 -6.96
C ILE A 61 9.42 4.54 -7.02
N MET A 62 9.39 5.22 -5.88
CA MET A 62 9.23 6.68 -5.79
C MET A 62 10.45 7.48 -6.29
N ARG A 63 11.63 6.85 -6.36
CA ARG A 63 12.84 7.45 -6.92
C ARG A 63 12.94 7.35 -8.46
N ARG A 64 11.98 6.73 -9.12
CA ARG A 64 11.89 6.62 -10.59
C ARG A 64 10.67 7.38 -11.08
#